data_AF-A0A8X7QSY5-F1
#
_entry.id   AF-A0A8X7QSY5-F1
#
_cell.length_a   1.000
_cell.length_b   1.000
_cell.length_c   1.000
_cell.angle_alpha   90.00
_cell.angle_beta   90.00
_cell.angle_gamma   90.00
#
_symmetry.space_group_name_H-M   'P 1'
#
loop_
_entity.id
_entity.type
_entity.pdbx_description
1 polymer ?
#
loop_
_entity_poly.entity_id
_entity_poly.type
_entity_poly.pdbx_seq_one_letter_code
_entity_poly.pdbx_strand_id
1 'polypeptide(L)' 'MAPKQTMVLKVHMSCEKYRTKAMKIVVGTNGVTGVRLEKDQEKLTVEGERVDIVALAQTLSKKVGSTEIIKVS' A
#
# COMPACT_ATOMS: atom_id res chain seq x y z
N MET A 1 -19.66 0.94 -13.86
CA MET A 1 -18.90 0.33 -12.73
C MET A 1 -17.46 0.22 -13.19
N ALA A 2 -16.55 1.00 -12.61
CA ALA A 2 -15.13 0.78 -12.86
C ALA A 2 -14.66 -0.42 -12.02
N PRO A 3 -13.67 -1.20 -12.52
CA PRO A 3 -13.16 -2.34 -11.80
C PRO A 3 -12.41 -1.86 -10.55
N LYS A 4 -12.84 -2.33 -9.38
CA LYS A 4 -12.06 -2.17 -8.14
C LYS A 4 -10.87 -3.11 -8.20
N GLN A 5 -9.69 -2.56 -7.97
CA GLN A 5 -8.44 -3.28 -7.87
C GLN A 5 -8.07 -3.42 -6.40
N THR A 6 -7.72 -4.63 -6.01
CA THR A 6 -7.24 -4.94 -4.66
C THR A 6 -5.82 -5.48 -4.78
N MET A 7 -4.88 -4.79 -4.14
CA MET A 7 -3.47 -5.19 -4.14
C MET A 7 -3.02 -5.47 -2.71
N VAL A 8 -2.13 -6.44 -2.55
CA VAL A 8 -1.49 -6.78 -1.29
C VAL A 8 0.00 -6.54 -1.44
N LEU A 9 0.51 -5.62 -0.64
CA LEU A 9 1.92 -5.20 -0.60
C LEU A 9 2.53 -5.67 0.72
N LYS A 10 3.66 -6.36 0.70
CA LYS A 10 4.44 -6.65 1.91
C LYS A 10 5.42 -5.51 2.11
N VAL A 11 5.32 -4.79 3.22
CA VAL A 11 6.17 -3.64 3.51
C VAL A 11 6.85 -3.86 4.84
N HIS A 12 8.17 -3.89 4.86
CA HIS A 12 8.91 -4.01 6.11
C HIS A 12 8.75 -2.71 6.91
N MET A 13 7.97 -2.74 7.99
CA MET A 13 7.64 -1.57 8.80
C MET A 13 8.17 -1.75 10.21
N SER A 14 9.45 -1.49 10.38
CA SER A 14 10.18 -1.69 11.64
C SER A 14 9.74 -0.77 12.79
N CYS A 15 8.96 0.29 12.54
CA CYS A 15 8.47 1.21 13.58
C CYS A 15 7.10 1.82 13.24
N GLU A 16 6.38 2.32 14.25
CA GLU A 16 5.09 3.02 14.08
C GLU A 16 5.16 4.24 13.15
N LYS A 17 6.24 5.02 13.22
CA LYS A 17 6.51 6.14 12.30
C LYS A 17 6.41 5.76 10.82
N TYR A 18 6.84 4.54 10.48
CA TYR A 18 6.80 4.02 9.12
C TYR A 18 5.40 3.56 8.74
N ARG A 19 4.65 2.96 9.68
CA ARG A 19 3.23 2.62 9.49
C ARG A 19 2.38 3.84 9.18
N THR A 20 2.54 4.91 9.96
CA THR A 20 1.81 6.17 9.72
C THR A 20 2.19 6.79 8.38
N LYS A 21 3.48 6.76 7.99
CA LYS A 21 3.93 7.24 6.68
C LYS A 21 3.34 6.42 5.53
N ALA A 22 3.38 5.09 5.62
CA ALA A 22 2.82 4.20 4.62
C ALA A 22 1.34 4.50 4.41
N MET A 23 0.58 4.56 5.50
CA MET A 23 -0.85 4.86 5.45
C MET A 23 -1.13 6.24 4.84
N LYS A 24 -0.36 7.29 5.20
CA LYS A 24 -0.50 8.62 4.59
C LYS A 24 -0.24 8.61 3.08
N ILE A 25 0.76 7.87 2.62
CA ILE A 25 1.08 7.74 1.19
C ILE A 25 -0.09 7.08 0.46
N VAL A 26 -0.59 5.98 1.00
CA VAL A 26 -1.65 5.18 0.39
C VAL A 26 -2.96 5.97 0.34
N VAL A 27 -3.37 6.60 1.45
CA VAL A 27 -4.58 7.44 1.50
C VAL A 27 -4.45 8.68 0.61
N GLY A 28 -3.24 9.22 0.45
CA GLY A 28 -2.98 10.33 -0.46
C GLY A 28 -2.87 9.91 -1.94
N THR A 29 -2.91 8.62 -2.25
CA THR A 29 -2.81 8.13 -3.62
C THR A 29 -4.17 8.20 -4.30
N ASN A 30 -4.19 8.82 -5.47
CA ASN A 30 -5.44 9.02 -6.21
C ASN A 30 -6.03 7.68 -6.66
N GLY A 31 -7.33 7.51 -6.47
CA GLY A 31 -8.03 6.26 -6.78
C GLY A 31 -8.05 5.26 -5.62
N VAL A 32 -7.32 5.46 -4.52
CA VAL A 32 -7.45 4.59 -3.34
C VAL A 32 -8.78 4.85 -2.64
N THR A 33 -9.57 3.79 -2.50
CA THR A 33 -10.86 3.79 -1.79
C THR A 33 -10.76 3.16 -0.40
N GLY A 34 -9.74 2.33 -0.16
CA GLY A 34 -9.57 1.61 1.10
C GLY A 34 -8.13 1.17 1.33
N VAL A 35 -7.76 1.05 2.60
CA VAL A 35 -6.46 0.51 3.01
C VAL A 35 -6.62 -0.35 4.25
N ARG A 36 -5.95 -1.49 4.27
CA ARG A 36 -5.81 -2.36 5.45
C ARG A 36 -4.35 -2.61 5.72
N LEU A 37 -3.96 -2.45 6.97
CA LEU A 37 -2.61 -2.74 7.45
C LEU A 37 -2.67 -3.94 8.40
N GLU A 38 -2.02 -5.04 8.02
CA GLU A 38 -1.85 -6.22 8.84
C GLU A 38 -0.49 -6.15 9.57
N LYS A 39 -0.53 -5.86 10.87
CA LYS A 39 0.67 -5.77 11.71
C LYS A 39 1.36 -7.12 11.93
N ASP A 40 0.60 -8.21 11.83
CA ASP A 40 1.06 -9.58 12.06
C ASP A 40 1.98 -10.08 10.92
N GLN A 41 1.59 -9.82 9.67
CA GLN A 41 2.29 -10.32 8.49
C GLN A 41 3.07 -9.24 7.72
N GLU A 42 3.10 -8.02 8.27
CA GLU A 42 3.68 -6.83 7.61
C GLU A 42 3.09 -6.60 6.21
N LYS A 43 1.80 -6.88 6.06
CA LYS A 43 1.06 -6.73 4.80
C LYS A 43 0.22 -5.46 4.83
N LEU A 44 0.16 -4.81 3.69
CA LEU A 44 -0.61 -3.63 3.42
C LEU A 44 -1.48 -3.92 2.19
N THR A 45 -2.77 -4.07 2.43
CA THR A 45 -3.76 -4.26 1.38
C THR A 45 -4.34 -2.90 1.00
N VAL A 46 -4.36 -2.60 -0.29
CA VAL A 46 -4.86 -1.35 -0.84
C VAL A 46 -5.99 -1.68 -1.81
N GLU A 47 -7.11 -1.02 -1.63
CA GLU A 47 -8.29 -1.14 -2.47
C GLU A 47 -8.52 0.18 -3.18
N GLY A 48 -8.67 0.16 -4.50
CA GLY A 48 -8.91 1.39 -5.25
C GLY A 48 -9.28 1.17 -6.71
N GLU A 49 -9.60 2.27 -7.40
CA GLU A 49 -9.99 2.30 -8.80
C GLU A 49 -8.96 3.10 -9.59
N ARG A 50 -8.30 2.47 -10.58
CA ARG A 50 -7.19 3.07 -11.35
C ARG A 50 -6.00 3.51 -10.49
N VAL A 51 -5.58 2.66 -9.56
CA VAL A 51 -4.41 2.93 -8.71
C VAL A 51 -3.14 2.52 -9.44
N ASP A 52 -2.15 3.41 -9.48
CA ASP A 52 -0.83 3.10 -10.00
C ASP A 52 -0.01 2.32 -8.96
N ILE A 53 -0.08 1.00 -9.06
CA ILE A 53 0.56 0.04 -8.13
C ILE A 53 2.08 0.21 -8.14
N VAL A 54 2.66 0.46 -9.31
CA VAL A 54 4.11 0.58 -9.48
C VAL A 54 4.60 1.86 -8.80
N ALA A 55 3.94 2.99 -9.07
CA ALA A 55 4.27 4.26 -8.42
C ALA A 55 4.07 4.19 -6.90
N LEU A 56 2.99 3.53 -6.44
CA LEU A 56 2.70 3.34 -5.03
C LEU A 56 3.78 2.49 -4.34
N ALA A 57 4.11 1.33 -4.91
CA ALA A 57 5.12 0.42 -4.38
C ALA A 57 6.51 1.08 -4.35
N GLN A 58 6.89 1.82 -5.40
CA GLN A 58 8.14 2.58 -5.42
C GLN A 58 8.18 3.67 -4.35
N THR A 59 7.07 4.40 -4.16
CA THR A 59 6.99 5.46 -3.15
C THR A 59 7.10 4.88 -1.74
N LEU A 60 6.43 3.75 -1.48
CA LEU A 60 6.55 3.02 -0.22
C LEU A 60 7.97 2.50 -0.01
N SER A 61 8.59 1.90 -1.03
CA SER A 61 9.97 1.42 -0.97
C SER A 61 10.97 2.53 -0.66
N LYS A 62 10.77 3.73 -1.21
CA LYS A 62 11.64 4.89 -0.96
C LYS A 62 11.39 5.56 0.39
N LYS A 63 10.13 5.71 0.81
CA LYS A 63 9.76 6.53 2.00
C LYS A 63 9.57 5.74 3.28
N VAL A 64 9.23 4.46 3.15
CA VAL A 64 8.85 3.60 4.27
C VAL A 64 9.91 2.54 4.51
N GLY A 65 10.17 1.70 3.50
CA GLY A 65 11.07 0.56 3.59
C GLY A 65 10.75 -0.45 2.50
N SER A 66 11.58 -1.49 2.37
CA SER A 66 11.44 -2.51 1.32
C SER A 66 10.00 -2.98 1.16
N THR A 67 9.48 -2.78 -0.05
CA THR A 67 8.09 -3.07 -0.41
C THR A 67 8.06 -4.09 -1.54
N GLU A 68 7.33 -5.17 -1.34
CA GLU A 68 7.14 -6.25 -2.30
C GLU A 68 5.66 -6.35 -2.68
N ILE A 69 5.38 -6.54 -3.97
CA ILE A 69 4.01 -6.75 -4.45
C ILE A 69 3.70 -8.24 -4.36
N ILE A 70 2.82 -8.61 -3.44
CA ILE A 70 2.45 -10.02 -3.21
C ILE A 70 1.34 -10.46 -4.15
N LYS A 71 0.33 -9.61 -4.33
CA LYS A 71 -0.85 -9.93 -5.14
C LYS A 71 -1.51 -8.68 -5.69
N VAL A 72 -2.06 -8.80 -6.89
CA VAL A 72 -2.94 -7.81 -7.52
C VAL A 72 -4.16 -8.57 -8.06
N SER A 73 -5.36 -8.06 -7.80
CA SER A 73 -6.64 -8.58 -8.30
C SER A 73 -7.55 -7.45 -8.75
#